data_AF-A0A3D4Y4C1-F1
#
_entry.id   AF-A0A3D4Y4C1-F1
#
_cell.length_a   1.000
_cell.length_b   1.000
_cell.length_c   1.000
_cell.angle_alpha   90.00
_cell.angle_beta   90.00
_cell.angle_gamma   90.00
#
_symmetry.space_group_name_H-M   'P 1'
#
loop_
_entity.id
_entity.type
_entity.pdbx_description
1 polymer ?
#
loop_
_entity_poly.entity_id
_entity_poly.type
_entity_poly.pdbx_seq_one_letter_code
_entity_poly.pdbx_strand_id
1 'polypeptide(L)'
;MNIIEYSIRLGKALNKTELGKEIKNIYVSLRDEHNKHGEKVVSHYQIYNQCVEHECSRNHFYGWSITYEKMKQYVKNDLDNGDKLILDTAKYVLENDEFKKMSDISEKMGKIAVKLSDAIICSKYDDDDVKDLLKIMKVKNAVMDLQMAVERSGLKVFLLKNAQFLSMNDEYELELRKSNYVPYIGEHKPELCNKGMNDIFIDLVDRMMFVQYMMLMGIFEGFWDILIELSKEDGVEGNLSQPNGIRRGSFIHKNIGKEIVNKEAWMYKIHDDKDSFYFLANKRTIHIEKNEGKSEVYGIAYPKEDIGLFEKEIVTE
;
A
#
# COMPACT_ATOMS: atom_id res chain seq x y z
N MET A 1 9.13 -15.83 -9.02
CA MET A 1 8.79 -14.48 -8.54
C MET A 1 7.31 -14.39 -8.33
N ASN A 2 6.85 -13.99 -7.16
CA ASN A 2 5.42 -13.87 -6.83
C ASN A 2 4.79 -12.56 -7.39
N ILE A 3 3.48 -12.40 -7.22
CA ILE A 3 2.69 -11.21 -7.60
C ILE A 3 3.37 -9.94 -7.06
N ILE A 4 3.82 -9.95 -5.81
CA ILE A 4 4.39 -8.77 -5.15
C ILE A 4 5.70 -8.33 -5.81
N GLU A 5 6.59 -9.27 -6.12
CA GLU A 5 7.84 -8.95 -6.78
C GLU A 5 7.63 -8.39 -8.20
N TYR A 6 6.64 -8.93 -8.93
CA TYR A 6 6.28 -8.42 -10.25
C TYR A 6 5.56 -7.06 -10.17
N SER A 7 4.76 -6.80 -9.14
CA SER A 7 4.21 -5.48 -8.84
C SER A 7 5.29 -4.43 -8.62
N ILE A 8 6.33 -4.76 -7.86
CA ILE A 8 7.47 -3.87 -7.64
C ILE A 8 8.18 -3.56 -8.96
N ARG A 9 8.37 -4.56 -9.83
CA ARG A 9 8.95 -4.37 -11.17
C ARG A 9 8.07 -3.46 -12.04
N LEU A 10 6.75 -3.63 -11.98
CA LEU A 10 5.81 -2.77 -12.69
C LEU A 10 5.90 -1.32 -12.18
N GLY A 11 5.93 -1.11 -10.86
CA GLY A 11 6.17 0.21 -10.26
C GLY A 11 7.45 0.86 -10.78
N LYS A 12 8.57 0.11 -10.80
CA LYS A 12 9.86 0.57 -11.35
C LYS A 12 9.80 0.90 -12.85
N ALA A 13 8.94 0.22 -13.60
CA ALA A 13 8.71 0.53 -15.02
C ALA A 13 7.87 1.82 -15.18
N LEU A 14 6.81 1.99 -14.38
CA LEU A 14 5.94 3.17 -14.39
C LEU A 14 6.68 4.46 -14.01
N ASN A 15 7.60 4.37 -13.04
CA ASN A 15 8.52 5.45 -12.65
C ASN A 15 9.31 6.03 -13.84
N LYS A 16 9.57 5.23 -14.89
CA LYS A 16 10.35 5.66 -16.07
C LYS A 16 9.50 6.26 -17.20
N THR A 17 8.17 6.30 -17.04
CA THR A 17 7.24 6.91 -18.00
C THR A 17 7.28 8.44 -17.91
N GLU A 18 6.70 9.15 -18.89
CA GLU A 18 6.63 10.62 -18.82
C GLU A 18 5.83 11.10 -17.61
N LEU A 19 4.67 10.48 -17.33
CA LEU A 19 3.90 10.74 -16.11
C LEU A 19 4.73 10.47 -14.84
N GLY A 20 5.48 9.36 -14.82
CA GLY A 20 6.33 9.00 -13.69
C GLY A 20 7.44 10.02 -13.42
N LYS A 21 8.09 10.52 -14.48
CA LYS A 21 9.10 11.59 -14.38
C LYS A 21 8.49 12.91 -13.92
N GLU A 22 7.32 13.26 -14.43
CA GLU A 22 6.60 14.48 -14.06
C GLU A 22 6.30 14.52 -12.56
N ILE A 23 5.74 13.43 -12.01
CA ILE A 23 5.49 13.27 -10.56
C ILE A 23 6.78 13.47 -9.76
N LYS A 24 7.87 12.84 -10.18
CA LYS A 24 9.16 12.94 -9.48
C LYS A 24 9.76 14.35 -9.53
N ASN A 25 9.62 15.04 -10.65
CA ASN A 25 10.11 16.41 -10.79
C ASN A 25 9.37 17.35 -9.84
N ILE A 26 8.04 17.22 -9.72
CA ILE A 26 7.24 18.01 -8.77
C ILE A 26 7.64 17.68 -7.32
N TYR A 27 7.77 16.39 -6.97
CA TYR A 27 8.20 15.97 -5.64
C TYR A 27 9.58 16.54 -5.26
N VAL A 28 10.56 16.45 -6.17
CA VAL A 28 11.90 17.02 -5.96
C VAL A 28 11.84 18.54 -5.82
N SER A 29 11.03 19.22 -6.63
CA SER A 29 10.83 20.67 -6.54
C SER A 29 10.34 21.09 -5.15
N LEU A 30 9.29 20.44 -4.64
CA LEU A 30 8.74 20.69 -3.30
C LEU A 30 9.76 20.43 -2.19
N ARG A 31 10.51 19.33 -2.27
CA ARG A 31 11.54 18.98 -1.29
C ARG A 31 12.72 19.96 -1.31
N ASP A 32 13.17 20.34 -2.50
CA ASP A 32 14.32 21.23 -2.66
C ASP A 32 13.97 22.68 -2.29
N GLU A 33 12.73 23.13 -2.51
CA GLU A 33 12.20 24.38 -1.96
C GLU A 33 12.29 24.37 -0.42
N HIS A 34 11.88 23.27 0.23
CA HIS A 34 11.99 23.11 1.68
C HIS A 34 13.45 23.17 2.18
N ASN A 35 14.38 22.47 1.52
CA ASN A 35 15.79 22.41 1.95
C ASN A 35 16.51 23.77 1.91
N LYS A 36 16.00 24.76 1.17
CA LYS A 36 16.57 26.11 1.09
C LYS A 36 16.35 26.95 2.35
N HIS A 37 15.41 26.58 3.23
CA HIS A 37 15.01 27.40 4.38
C HIS A 37 15.74 27.09 5.71
N GLY A 38 16.68 26.14 5.73
CA GLY A 38 17.60 25.86 6.85
C GLY A 38 17.01 25.06 8.03
N GLU A 39 17.89 24.41 8.81
CA GLU A 39 17.59 23.38 9.84
C GLU A 39 16.73 23.83 11.05
N LYS A 40 16.35 25.11 11.17
CA LYS A 40 15.70 25.65 12.39
C LYS A 40 14.18 25.78 12.34
N VAL A 41 13.54 25.48 11.22
CA VAL A 41 12.08 25.55 11.10
C VAL A 41 11.57 24.14 10.85
N VAL A 42 10.89 23.56 11.83
CA VAL A 42 9.95 22.45 11.57
C VAL A 42 8.96 23.00 10.55
N SER A 43 9.15 22.66 9.28
CA SER A 43 8.48 23.35 8.20
C SER A 43 7.06 22.81 8.06
N HIS A 44 6.15 23.68 7.63
CA HIS A 44 4.83 23.28 7.16
C HIS A 44 4.91 22.12 6.14
N TYR A 45 5.98 22.07 5.33
CA TYR A 45 6.27 20.94 4.45
C TYR A 45 6.52 19.62 5.21
N GLN A 46 7.31 19.60 6.29
CA GLN A 46 7.55 18.37 7.07
C GLN A 46 6.26 17.82 7.69
N ILE A 47 5.43 18.71 8.23
CA ILE A 47 4.12 18.34 8.81
C ILE A 47 3.21 17.79 7.72
N TYR A 48 3.12 18.49 6.59
CA TYR A 48 2.34 18.02 5.44
C TYR A 48 2.87 16.67 4.93
N ASN A 49 4.18 16.49 4.80
CA ASN A 49 4.78 15.24 4.34
C ASN A 49 4.53 14.09 5.31
N GLN A 50 4.53 14.32 6.63
CA GLN A 50 4.12 13.31 7.62
C GLN A 50 2.65 12.89 7.44
N CYS A 51 1.75 13.84 7.17
CA CYS A 51 0.35 13.53 6.84
C CYS A 51 0.25 12.73 5.53
N VAL A 52 1.01 13.12 4.50
CA VAL A 52 1.06 12.40 3.22
C VAL A 52 1.57 10.98 3.41
N GLU A 53 2.67 10.77 4.15
CA GLU A 53 3.22 9.44 4.42
C GLU A 53 2.19 8.54 5.12
N HIS A 54 1.46 9.09 6.10
CA HIS A 54 0.36 8.39 6.75
C HIS A 54 -0.71 7.97 5.74
N GLU A 55 -1.16 8.89 4.87
CA GLU A 55 -2.18 8.56 3.88
C GLU A 55 -1.68 7.62 2.79
N CYS A 56 -0.43 7.75 2.33
CA CYS A 56 0.18 6.90 1.33
C CYS A 56 0.29 5.44 1.79
N SER A 57 0.49 5.20 3.08
CA SER A 57 0.52 3.84 3.63
C SER A 57 -0.81 3.08 3.40
N ARG A 58 -1.94 3.78 3.31
CA ARG A 58 -3.26 3.14 3.13
C ARG A 58 -3.80 3.32 1.72
N ASN A 59 -3.53 4.47 1.13
CA ASN A 59 -4.14 4.95 -0.09
C ASN A 59 -3.14 5.07 -1.26
N HIS A 60 -1.89 4.65 -1.05
CA HIS A 60 -0.84 4.61 -2.08
C HIS A 60 -0.66 5.99 -2.73
N PHE A 61 -0.79 6.08 -4.06
CA PHE A 61 -0.69 7.34 -4.80
C PHE A 61 -1.75 8.38 -4.40
N TYR A 62 -2.93 7.98 -3.90
CA TYR A 62 -3.95 8.93 -3.47
C TYR A 62 -3.58 9.68 -2.17
N GLY A 63 -2.52 9.29 -1.47
CA GLY A 63 -2.17 9.91 -0.19
C GLY A 63 -1.94 11.42 -0.28
N TRP A 64 -1.35 11.90 -1.37
CA TRP A 64 -1.17 13.34 -1.63
C TRP A 64 -2.49 14.08 -1.81
N SER A 65 -3.41 13.53 -2.62
CA SER A 65 -4.69 14.20 -2.90
C SER A 65 -5.63 14.18 -1.69
N ILE A 66 -5.67 13.07 -0.95
CA ILE A 66 -6.43 12.98 0.30
C ILE A 66 -5.89 13.98 1.32
N THR A 67 -4.58 14.08 1.48
CA THR A 67 -3.97 15.05 2.40
C THR A 67 -4.27 16.49 1.99
N TYR A 68 -4.17 16.80 0.69
CA TYR A 68 -4.49 18.13 0.16
C TYR A 68 -5.96 18.52 0.41
N GLU A 69 -6.90 17.60 0.20
CA GLU A 69 -8.33 17.83 0.51
C GLU A 69 -8.58 18.02 2.02
N LYS A 70 -7.86 17.28 2.89
CA LYS A 70 -7.90 17.52 4.34
C LYS A 70 -7.43 18.93 4.69
N MET A 71 -6.38 19.44 4.04
CA MET A 71 -5.91 20.83 4.24
C MET A 71 -6.99 21.85 3.86
N LYS A 72 -7.71 21.64 2.74
CA LYS A 72 -8.88 22.49 2.39
C LYS A 72 -9.96 22.48 3.46
N GLN A 73 -10.26 21.30 4.02
CA GLN A 73 -11.27 21.16 5.07
C GLN A 73 -10.85 21.87 6.36
N TYR A 74 -9.57 21.79 6.74
CA TYR A 74 -9.05 22.52 7.91
C TYR A 74 -9.21 24.03 7.79
N VAL A 75 -8.93 24.61 6.62
CA VAL A 75 -9.13 26.06 6.38
C VAL A 75 -10.61 26.43 6.31
N LYS A 76 -11.45 25.59 5.68
CA LYS A 76 -12.89 25.88 5.51
C LYS A 76 -13.66 25.86 6.83
N ASN A 77 -13.31 24.94 7.72
CA ASN A 77 -14.05 24.73 8.96
C ASN A 77 -13.61 25.65 10.11
N ASP A 78 -12.63 26.54 9.87
CA ASP A 78 -12.02 27.49 10.82
C ASP A 78 -12.11 26.96 12.26
N LEU A 79 -11.47 25.80 12.48
CA LEU A 79 -11.60 25.09 13.76
C LEU A 79 -11.02 26.01 14.84
N ASP A 80 -11.89 26.72 15.56
CA ASP A 80 -11.55 27.64 16.66
C ASP A 80 -10.75 26.95 17.79
N ASN A 81 -10.73 25.60 17.79
CA ASN A 81 -9.97 24.75 18.71
C ASN A 81 -8.85 23.92 18.01
N GLY A 82 -8.55 24.19 16.74
CA GLY A 82 -7.51 23.51 15.98
C GLY A 82 -6.12 23.92 16.44
N ASP A 83 -5.16 22.99 16.40
CA ASP A 83 -3.75 23.30 16.59
C ASP A 83 -3.34 24.35 15.55
N LYS A 84 -3.00 25.56 16.00
CA LYS A 84 -2.64 26.71 15.15
C LYS A 84 -1.60 26.33 14.09
N LEU A 85 -0.70 25.41 14.44
CA LEU A 85 0.33 24.90 13.56
C LEU A 85 -0.23 24.13 12.34
N ILE A 86 -1.31 23.35 12.52
CA ILE A 86 -1.98 22.63 11.43
C ILE A 86 -2.71 23.60 10.51
N LEU A 87 -3.38 24.61 11.06
CA LEU A 87 -4.06 25.63 10.26
C LEU A 87 -3.06 26.46 9.43
N ASP A 88 -1.94 26.88 10.04
CA ASP A 88 -0.88 27.60 9.34
C ASP A 88 -0.24 26.73 8.25
N THR A 89 -0.06 25.43 8.52
CA THR A 89 0.39 24.45 7.52
C THR A 89 -0.58 24.33 6.35
N ALA A 90 -1.88 24.25 6.64
CA ALA A 90 -2.90 24.14 5.62
C ALA A 90 -2.94 25.38 4.71
N LYS A 91 -2.83 26.59 5.28
CA LYS A 91 -2.74 27.84 4.51
C LYS A 91 -1.50 27.86 3.62
N TYR A 92 -0.33 27.54 4.17
CA TYR A 92 0.92 27.44 3.39
C TYR A 92 0.80 26.49 2.19
N VAL A 93 0.23 25.30 2.40
CA VAL A 93 0.04 24.30 1.34
C VAL A 93 -0.93 24.79 0.26
N LEU A 94 -2.03 25.45 0.65
CA LEU A 94 -3.05 25.91 -0.28
C LEU A 94 -2.66 27.18 -1.05
N GLU A 95 -1.69 27.94 -0.56
CA GLU A 95 -1.14 29.12 -1.24
C GLU A 95 -0.05 28.78 -2.28
N ASN A 96 0.50 27.55 -2.25
CA ASN A 96 1.55 27.10 -3.16
C ASN A 96 1.01 26.10 -4.21
N ASP A 97 1.02 26.53 -5.47
CA ASP A 97 0.50 25.78 -6.62
C ASP A 97 1.20 24.42 -6.85
N GLU A 98 2.45 24.23 -6.40
CA GLU A 98 3.17 22.96 -6.56
C GLU A 98 2.53 21.83 -5.73
N PHE A 99 1.99 22.12 -4.55
CA PHE A 99 1.26 21.11 -3.76
C PHE A 99 -0.03 20.69 -4.45
N LYS A 100 -0.74 21.63 -5.09
CA LYS A 100 -1.92 21.34 -5.89
C LYS A 100 -1.56 20.47 -7.10
N LYS A 101 -0.51 20.83 -7.84
CA LYS A 101 0.00 20.00 -8.95
C LYS A 101 0.34 18.59 -8.48
N MET A 102 1.02 18.46 -7.34
CA MET A 102 1.36 17.16 -6.76
C MET A 102 0.11 16.35 -6.38
N SER A 103 -0.90 16.99 -5.79
CA SER A 103 -2.21 16.38 -5.52
C SER A 103 -2.87 15.84 -6.79
N ASP A 104 -3.04 16.69 -7.80
CA ASP A 104 -3.76 16.37 -9.04
C ASP A 104 -3.07 15.23 -9.81
N ILE A 105 -1.73 15.29 -9.93
CA ILE A 105 -0.97 14.26 -10.66
C ILE A 105 -0.92 12.92 -9.91
N SER A 106 -0.88 12.96 -8.57
CA SER A 106 -0.88 11.75 -7.75
C SER A 106 -2.25 11.06 -7.78
N GLU A 107 -3.35 11.82 -7.81
CA GLU A 107 -4.69 11.28 -8.02
C GLU A 107 -4.81 10.60 -9.39
N LYS A 108 -4.30 11.24 -10.45
CA LYS A 108 -4.27 10.66 -11.79
C LYS A 108 -3.49 9.33 -11.81
N MET A 109 -2.32 9.30 -11.17
CA MET A 109 -1.51 8.09 -11.06
C MET A 109 -2.21 6.99 -10.25
N GLY A 110 -2.91 7.36 -9.17
CA GLY A 110 -3.72 6.44 -8.38
C GLY A 110 -4.83 5.78 -9.20
N LYS A 111 -5.54 6.57 -10.02
CA LYS A 111 -6.57 6.06 -10.95
C LYS A 111 -5.98 5.06 -11.94
N ILE A 112 -4.84 5.42 -12.54
CA ILE A 112 -4.13 4.56 -13.49
C ILE A 112 -3.67 3.26 -12.82
N ALA A 113 -3.10 3.32 -11.61
CA ALA A 113 -2.62 2.13 -10.90
C ALA A 113 -3.76 1.15 -10.58
N VAL A 114 -4.93 1.64 -10.15
CA VAL A 114 -6.12 0.83 -9.90
C VAL A 114 -6.65 0.22 -11.20
N LYS A 115 -6.88 1.03 -12.23
CA LYS A 115 -7.34 0.53 -13.55
C LYS A 115 -6.39 -0.53 -14.12
N LEU A 116 -5.08 -0.33 -13.99
CA LEU A 116 -4.07 -1.26 -14.47
C LEU A 116 -4.07 -2.56 -13.66
N SER A 117 -4.18 -2.46 -12.34
CA SER A 117 -4.37 -3.60 -11.44
C SER A 117 -5.58 -4.46 -11.85
N ASP A 118 -6.73 -3.83 -12.07
CA ASP A 118 -7.96 -4.51 -12.46
C ASP A 118 -7.85 -5.13 -13.85
N ALA A 119 -7.23 -4.41 -14.78
CA ALA A 119 -6.96 -4.87 -16.14
C ALA A 119 -6.06 -6.12 -16.16
N ILE A 120 -5.03 -6.15 -15.31
CA ILE A 120 -4.12 -7.30 -15.15
C ILE A 120 -4.89 -8.51 -14.60
N ILE A 121 -5.64 -8.29 -13.52
CA ILE A 121 -6.41 -9.34 -12.85
C ILE A 121 -7.45 -9.96 -13.79
N CYS A 122 -8.21 -9.12 -14.50
CA CYS A 122 -9.27 -9.54 -15.40
C CYS A 122 -8.75 -9.94 -16.79
N SER A 123 -7.50 -9.59 -17.11
CA SER A 123 -6.92 -9.67 -18.46
C SER A 123 -7.75 -8.92 -19.51
N LYS A 124 -8.25 -7.74 -19.16
CA LYS A 124 -9.06 -6.85 -20.02
C LYS A 124 -8.46 -5.46 -20.04
N TYR A 125 -7.99 -5.02 -21.21
CA TYR A 125 -7.22 -3.79 -21.37
C TYR A 125 -7.99 -2.78 -22.24
N ASP A 126 -9.24 -2.50 -21.88
CA ASP A 126 -10.15 -1.68 -22.68
C ASP A 126 -10.03 -0.18 -22.39
N ASP A 127 -9.50 0.19 -21.23
CA ASP A 127 -9.30 1.59 -20.81
C ASP A 127 -8.16 2.26 -21.60
N ASP A 128 -8.41 3.49 -22.06
CA ASP A 128 -7.48 4.22 -22.93
C ASP A 128 -6.17 4.59 -22.21
N ASP A 129 -6.21 4.95 -20.92
CA ASP A 129 -5.00 5.25 -20.13
C ASP A 129 -4.11 4.01 -20.04
N VAL A 130 -4.74 2.83 -19.85
CA VAL A 130 -4.05 1.54 -19.79
C VAL A 130 -3.47 1.17 -21.15
N LYS A 131 -4.23 1.31 -22.24
CA LYS A 131 -3.75 1.03 -23.61
C LYS A 131 -2.55 1.88 -23.96
N ASP A 132 -2.56 3.16 -23.59
CA ASP A 132 -1.45 4.08 -23.84
C ASP A 132 -0.18 3.66 -23.10
N LEU A 133 -0.29 3.24 -21.83
CA LEU A 133 0.83 2.68 -21.09
C LEU A 133 1.41 1.41 -21.73
N LEU A 134 0.56 0.54 -22.28
CA LEU A 134 0.99 -0.70 -22.94
C LEU A 134 1.72 -0.48 -24.27
N LYS A 135 1.70 0.73 -24.83
CA LYS A 135 2.58 1.09 -25.95
C LYS A 135 4.06 1.14 -25.54
N ILE A 136 4.33 1.33 -24.24
CA ILE A 136 5.69 1.37 -23.69
C ILE A 136 6.16 -0.07 -23.41
N MET A 137 7.08 -0.58 -24.22
CA MET A 137 7.51 -2.00 -24.17
C MET A 137 7.94 -2.47 -22.78
N LYS A 138 8.66 -1.64 -22.00
CA LYS A 138 9.07 -2.00 -20.63
C LYS A 138 7.89 -2.16 -19.68
N VAL A 139 6.88 -1.30 -19.80
CA VAL A 139 5.64 -1.39 -19.00
C VAL A 139 4.86 -2.62 -19.45
N LYS A 140 4.67 -2.80 -20.76
CA LYS A 140 3.98 -3.97 -21.31
C LYS A 140 4.57 -5.29 -20.81
N ASN A 141 5.90 -5.44 -20.85
CA ASN A 141 6.55 -6.67 -20.38
C ASN A 141 6.31 -6.90 -18.89
N ALA A 142 6.41 -5.86 -18.06
CA ALA A 142 6.14 -5.98 -16.62
C ALA A 142 4.67 -6.31 -16.31
N VAL A 143 3.74 -5.77 -17.10
CA VAL A 143 2.30 -6.10 -17.01
C VAL A 143 2.06 -7.57 -17.37
N MET A 144 2.65 -8.07 -18.46
CA MET A 144 2.49 -9.47 -18.87
C MET A 144 3.07 -10.44 -17.83
N ASP A 145 4.26 -10.13 -17.30
CA ASP A 145 4.90 -10.91 -16.23
C ASP A 145 4.00 -10.98 -14.97
N LEU A 146 3.44 -9.84 -14.56
CA LEU A 146 2.52 -9.78 -13.41
C LEU A 146 1.21 -10.51 -13.71
N GLN A 147 0.66 -10.41 -14.93
CA GLN A 147 -0.54 -11.14 -15.33
C GLN A 147 -0.31 -12.66 -15.23
N MET A 148 0.84 -13.17 -15.69
CA MET A 148 1.17 -14.60 -15.57
C MET A 148 1.22 -15.04 -14.09
N ALA A 149 1.72 -14.19 -13.20
CA ALA A 149 1.71 -14.45 -11.76
C ALA A 149 0.30 -14.46 -11.16
N VAL A 150 -0.58 -13.56 -11.62
CA VAL A 150 -1.99 -13.54 -11.22
C VAL A 150 -2.73 -14.77 -11.74
N GLU A 151 -2.45 -15.22 -12.96
CA GLU A 151 -3.08 -16.40 -13.55
C GLU A 151 -2.69 -17.69 -12.81
N ARG A 152 -1.39 -17.90 -12.56
CA ARG A 152 -0.93 -19.10 -11.84
C ARG A 152 -1.34 -19.15 -10.37
N SER A 153 -1.70 -18.02 -9.77
CA SER A 153 -2.18 -18.00 -8.38
C SER A 153 -3.62 -18.48 -8.25
N GLY A 154 -4.36 -18.56 -9.36
CA GLY A 154 -5.77 -18.88 -9.38
C GLY A 154 -6.68 -17.69 -9.07
N LEU A 155 -6.15 -16.50 -8.76
CA LEU A 155 -6.95 -15.31 -8.40
C LEU A 155 -7.97 -14.96 -9.49
N LYS A 156 -7.56 -14.95 -10.76
CA LYS A 156 -8.46 -14.67 -11.89
C LYS A 156 -9.60 -15.69 -11.98
N VAL A 157 -9.29 -16.98 -11.84
CA VAL A 157 -10.28 -18.05 -11.89
C VAL A 157 -11.24 -17.95 -10.72
N PHE A 158 -10.72 -17.65 -9.53
CA PHE A 158 -11.50 -17.41 -8.33
C PHE A 158 -12.50 -16.26 -8.54
N LEU A 159 -12.05 -15.11 -9.05
CA LEU A 159 -12.92 -13.97 -9.33
C LEU A 159 -14.01 -14.29 -10.37
N LEU A 160 -13.65 -14.97 -11.46
CA LEU A 160 -14.62 -15.34 -12.50
C LEU A 160 -15.70 -16.30 -11.99
N LYS A 161 -15.33 -17.27 -11.14
CA LYS A 161 -16.26 -18.24 -10.55
C LYS A 161 -17.13 -17.63 -9.46
N ASN A 162 -16.63 -16.61 -8.78
CA ASN A 162 -17.29 -15.98 -7.62
C ASN A 162 -17.81 -14.57 -7.93
N ALA A 163 -17.88 -14.17 -9.20
CA ALA A 163 -18.30 -12.82 -9.61
C ALA A 163 -19.67 -12.41 -9.03
N GLN A 164 -20.60 -13.37 -8.94
CA GLN A 164 -21.90 -13.20 -8.31
C GLN A 164 -21.78 -12.77 -6.83
N PHE A 165 -20.82 -13.31 -6.10
CA PHE A 165 -20.62 -12.97 -4.70
C PHE A 165 -19.92 -11.61 -4.54
N LEU A 166 -19.06 -11.21 -5.48
CA LEU A 166 -18.45 -9.86 -5.47
C LEU A 166 -19.50 -8.77 -5.67
N SER A 167 -20.46 -8.97 -6.57
CA SER A 167 -21.58 -8.03 -6.78
C SER A 167 -22.59 -7.99 -5.62
N MET A 168 -22.61 -9.00 -4.76
CA MET A 168 -23.47 -9.05 -3.57
C MET A 168 -22.82 -8.43 -2.34
N ASN A 169 -21.54 -8.01 -2.43
CA ASN A 169 -20.71 -7.72 -1.27
C ASN A 169 -20.45 -6.24 -1.01
N ASP A 170 -21.31 -5.37 -1.54
CA ASP A 170 -21.25 -3.92 -1.25
C ASP A 170 -21.24 -3.67 0.26
N GLU A 171 -21.94 -4.47 1.06
CA GLU A 171 -22.02 -4.27 2.51
C GLU A 171 -20.70 -4.57 3.23
N TYR A 172 -20.03 -5.70 2.97
CA TYR A 172 -18.72 -6.01 3.58
C TYR A 172 -17.64 -5.03 3.10
N GLU A 173 -17.58 -4.72 1.80
CA GLU A 173 -16.63 -3.74 1.29
C GLU A 173 -16.88 -2.35 1.88
N LEU A 174 -18.15 -1.95 2.00
CA LEU A 174 -18.53 -0.68 2.61
C LEU A 174 -18.16 -0.63 4.09
N GLU A 175 -18.40 -1.70 4.84
CA GLU A 175 -17.99 -1.79 6.25
C GLU A 175 -16.46 -1.69 6.39
N LEU A 176 -15.68 -2.37 5.54
CA LEU A 176 -14.22 -2.22 5.54
C LEU A 176 -13.78 -0.78 5.19
N ARG A 177 -14.41 -0.15 4.18
CA ARG A 177 -14.09 1.22 3.75
C ARG A 177 -14.44 2.28 4.80
N LYS A 178 -15.60 2.19 5.45
CA LYS A 178 -16.03 3.13 6.53
C LYS A 178 -15.02 3.19 7.66
N SER A 179 -14.32 2.10 7.86
CA SER A 179 -13.46 1.91 9.00
C SER A 179 -12.04 2.46 8.73
N ASN A 180 -11.69 2.79 7.46
CA ASN A 180 -10.32 3.07 6.98
C ASN A 180 -9.35 1.88 7.17
N TYR A 181 -9.82 0.64 6.96
CA TYR A 181 -9.04 -0.56 7.32
C TYR A 181 -8.15 -1.01 6.17
N VAL A 182 -6.91 -1.37 6.52
CA VAL A 182 -6.07 -2.24 5.70
C VAL A 182 -6.68 -3.64 5.79
N PRO A 183 -6.83 -4.39 4.68
CA PRO A 183 -7.45 -5.72 4.72
C PRO A 183 -6.69 -6.66 5.68
N TYR A 184 -7.25 -6.88 6.87
CA TYR A 184 -6.71 -7.77 7.90
C TYR A 184 -7.43 -9.09 7.88
N ILE A 185 -6.78 -10.10 7.30
CA ILE A 185 -7.32 -11.45 7.11
C ILE A 185 -7.87 -12.00 8.44
N GLY A 186 -9.19 -12.15 8.55
CA GLY A 186 -9.87 -12.86 9.63
C GLY A 186 -10.16 -12.08 10.92
N GLU A 187 -9.89 -10.77 11.00
CA GLU A 187 -10.11 -10.01 12.26
C GLU A 187 -11.59 -9.69 12.50
N HIS A 188 -12.33 -9.46 11.42
CA HIS A 188 -13.75 -9.13 11.43
C HIS A 188 -14.65 -10.34 11.19
N LYS A 189 -14.06 -11.49 10.91
CA LYS A 189 -14.75 -12.76 10.66
C LYS A 189 -15.79 -13.07 11.75
N PRO A 190 -15.51 -12.93 13.07
CA PRO A 190 -16.54 -13.13 14.10
C PRO A 190 -17.72 -12.16 13.99
N GLU A 191 -17.47 -10.88 13.73
CA GLU A 191 -18.53 -9.85 13.63
C GLU A 191 -19.42 -10.08 12.42
N LEU A 192 -18.82 -10.44 11.29
CA LEU A 192 -19.51 -10.62 10.02
C LEU A 192 -20.26 -11.95 9.95
N CYS A 193 -19.70 -13.01 10.53
CA CYS A 193 -20.44 -14.25 10.75
C CYS A 193 -21.67 -14.01 11.63
N ASN A 194 -21.57 -13.16 12.67
CA ASN A 194 -22.73 -12.78 13.49
C ASN A 194 -23.79 -12.00 12.69
N LYS A 195 -23.40 -11.30 11.63
CA LYS A 195 -24.29 -10.65 10.66
C LYS A 195 -24.85 -11.61 9.59
N GLY A 196 -24.55 -12.92 9.70
CA GLY A 196 -25.09 -13.97 8.82
C GLY A 196 -24.25 -14.25 7.56
N MET A 197 -23.06 -13.66 7.44
CA MET A 197 -22.18 -13.90 6.29
C MET A 197 -21.47 -15.25 6.39
N ASN A 198 -21.30 -15.92 5.24
CA ASN A 198 -20.64 -17.23 5.16
C ASN A 198 -19.14 -17.11 5.48
N ASP A 199 -18.66 -18.00 6.35
CA ASP A 199 -17.29 -17.98 6.86
C ASP A 199 -16.21 -18.19 5.79
N ILE A 200 -16.46 -19.12 4.86
CA ILE A 200 -15.56 -19.41 3.75
C ILE A 200 -15.54 -18.23 2.77
N PHE A 201 -16.70 -17.61 2.56
CA PHE A 201 -16.81 -16.42 1.73
C PHE A 201 -16.01 -15.23 2.29
N ILE A 202 -16.12 -14.95 3.60
CA ILE A 202 -15.36 -13.88 4.25
C ILE A 202 -13.85 -14.10 4.06
N ASP A 203 -13.37 -15.32 4.31
CA ASP A 203 -11.94 -15.65 4.19
C ASP A 203 -11.40 -15.46 2.77
N LEU A 204 -12.20 -15.86 1.76
CA LEU A 204 -11.85 -15.72 0.36
C LEU A 204 -11.79 -14.26 -0.10
N VAL A 205 -12.75 -13.43 0.32
CA VAL A 205 -12.75 -11.99 0.01
C VAL A 205 -11.62 -11.28 0.75
N ASP A 206 -11.38 -11.58 2.02
CA ASP A 206 -10.26 -11.06 2.81
C ASP A 206 -8.91 -11.29 2.08
N ARG A 207 -8.68 -12.51 1.59
CA ARG A 207 -7.46 -12.86 0.85
C ARG A 207 -7.36 -12.15 -0.48
N MET A 208 -8.45 -12.07 -1.23
CA MET A 208 -8.50 -11.34 -2.50
C MET A 208 -8.15 -9.87 -2.29
N MET A 209 -8.81 -9.20 -1.33
CA MET A 209 -8.56 -7.80 -0.99
C MET A 209 -7.13 -7.59 -0.52
N PHE A 210 -6.59 -8.50 0.30
CA PHE A 210 -5.20 -8.46 0.72
C PHE A 210 -4.23 -8.56 -0.46
N VAL A 211 -4.45 -9.51 -1.40
CA VAL A 211 -3.60 -9.65 -2.59
C VAL A 211 -3.68 -8.40 -3.47
N GLN A 212 -4.87 -7.86 -3.71
CA GLN A 212 -5.07 -6.61 -4.47
C GLN A 212 -4.37 -5.43 -3.81
N TYR A 213 -4.54 -5.27 -2.51
CA TYR A 213 -3.88 -4.22 -1.72
C TYR A 213 -2.35 -4.36 -1.82
N MET A 214 -1.81 -5.55 -1.59
CA MET A 214 -0.37 -5.80 -1.69
C MET A 214 0.15 -5.61 -3.13
N MET A 215 -0.67 -5.89 -4.14
CA MET A 215 -0.33 -5.63 -5.53
C MET A 215 -0.17 -4.13 -5.80
N LEU A 216 -1.09 -3.30 -5.29
CA LEU A 216 -1.01 -1.83 -5.37
C LEU A 216 0.15 -1.28 -4.53
N MET A 217 0.39 -1.83 -3.34
CA MET A 217 1.52 -1.48 -2.48
C MET A 217 2.85 -1.76 -3.17
N GLY A 218 3.00 -2.94 -3.79
CA GLY A 218 4.19 -3.26 -4.57
C GLY A 218 4.41 -2.30 -5.73
N ILE A 219 3.35 -1.92 -6.47
CA ILE A 219 3.45 -0.93 -7.54
C ILE A 219 3.89 0.43 -6.98
N PHE A 220 3.29 0.88 -5.87
CA PHE A 220 3.59 2.16 -5.24
C PHE A 220 5.04 2.22 -4.70
N GLU A 221 5.44 1.26 -3.87
CA GLU A 221 6.79 1.23 -3.31
C GLU A 221 7.85 1.02 -4.38
N GLY A 222 7.57 0.20 -5.40
CA GLY A 222 8.44 0.02 -6.56
C GLY A 222 8.57 1.28 -7.42
N PHE A 223 7.50 2.08 -7.53
CA PHE A 223 7.55 3.36 -8.24
C PHE A 223 8.48 4.36 -7.53
N TRP A 224 8.37 4.46 -6.21
CA TRP A 224 9.17 5.39 -5.42
C TRP A 224 10.58 4.86 -5.10
N ASP A 225 10.80 3.55 -5.23
CA ASP A 225 12.03 2.84 -4.82
C ASP A 225 12.30 2.97 -3.31
N ILE A 226 11.25 2.73 -2.52
CA ILE A 226 11.22 2.94 -1.05
C ILE A 226 10.97 1.65 -0.26
N LEU A 227 11.09 0.48 -0.91
CA LEU A 227 10.96 -0.82 -0.26
C LEU A 227 12.01 -0.94 0.85
N ILE A 228 11.55 -1.22 2.07
CA ILE A 228 12.44 -1.43 3.21
C ILE A 228 12.81 -2.92 3.27
N GLU A 229 14.10 -3.20 3.14
CA GLU A 229 14.63 -4.55 3.29
C GLU A 229 15.21 -4.73 4.69
N LEU A 230 14.86 -5.83 5.37
CA LEU A 230 15.32 -6.17 6.71
C LEU A 230 15.91 -7.58 6.73
N SER A 231 16.94 -7.77 7.54
CA SER A 231 17.63 -9.05 7.72
C SER A 231 17.93 -9.34 9.19
N LYS A 232 18.48 -10.52 9.51
CA LYS A 232 18.99 -10.81 10.86
C LYS A 232 20.07 -9.83 11.30
N GLU A 233 20.88 -9.31 10.38
CA GLU A 233 21.91 -8.30 10.67
C GLU A 233 21.29 -6.96 11.12
N ASP A 234 20.06 -6.69 10.71
CA ASP A 234 19.27 -5.55 11.18
C ASP A 234 18.65 -5.79 12.57
N GLY A 235 18.97 -6.89 13.24
CA GLY A 235 18.42 -7.23 14.55
C GLY A 235 16.96 -7.67 14.49
N VAL A 236 16.55 -8.30 13.38
CA VAL A 236 15.26 -8.98 13.26
C VAL A 236 15.32 -10.34 13.96
N GLU A 237 14.46 -10.55 14.96
CA GLU A 237 14.28 -11.82 15.66
C GLU A 237 12.83 -12.30 15.53
N GLY A 238 12.62 -13.61 15.39
CA GLY A 238 11.29 -14.20 15.29
C GLY A 238 11.31 -15.50 14.49
N ASN A 239 10.18 -16.21 14.47
CA ASN A 239 10.04 -17.36 13.59
C ASN A 239 9.82 -16.87 12.15
N LEU A 240 10.92 -16.62 11.44
CA LEU A 240 10.95 -16.25 10.02
C LEU A 240 10.67 -17.44 9.08
N SER A 241 10.22 -18.58 9.63
CA SER A 241 9.82 -19.73 8.82
C SER A 241 8.79 -19.27 7.79
N GLN A 242 9.08 -19.56 6.52
CA GLN A 242 8.25 -19.13 5.41
C GLN A 242 6.82 -19.64 5.57
N PRO A 243 5.81 -18.78 5.35
CA PRO A 243 4.44 -19.20 5.49
C PRO A 243 4.00 -20.04 4.28
N ASN A 244 3.38 -21.18 4.55
CA ASN A 244 2.58 -21.89 3.54
C ASN A 244 1.23 -21.16 3.42
N GLY A 245 1.13 -20.24 2.48
CA GLY A 245 -0.04 -19.36 2.27
C GLY A 245 0.10 -17.99 2.96
N ILE A 246 -0.95 -17.19 2.89
CA ILE A 246 -0.97 -15.89 3.58
C ILE A 246 -1.26 -16.10 5.06
N ARG A 247 -0.43 -15.54 5.95
CA ARG A 247 -0.56 -15.77 7.40
C ARG A 247 -0.23 -14.53 8.22
N ARG A 248 -0.90 -14.40 9.36
CA ARG A 248 -0.53 -13.43 10.40
C ARG A 248 0.79 -13.83 11.05
N GLY A 249 1.58 -12.84 11.42
CA GLY A 249 2.82 -13.06 12.14
C GLY A 249 3.30 -11.80 12.84
N SER A 250 4.40 -11.95 13.57
CA SER A 250 5.16 -10.83 14.12
C SER A 250 6.65 -11.08 14.02
N PHE A 251 7.42 -10.00 14.04
CA PHE A 251 8.87 -10.04 14.22
C PHE A 251 9.30 -8.94 15.19
N ILE A 252 10.41 -9.16 15.88
CA ILE A 252 11.04 -8.20 16.78
C ILE A 252 12.17 -7.51 16.03
N HIS A 253 12.27 -6.20 16.15
CA HIS A 253 13.36 -5.40 15.61
C HIS A 253 14.07 -4.65 16.75
N LYS A 254 15.37 -4.90 16.93
CA LYS A 254 16.18 -4.38 18.05
C LYS A 254 16.63 -2.92 17.93
N ASN A 255 16.21 -2.20 16.89
CA ASN A 255 16.61 -0.81 16.69
C ASN A 255 15.38 0.10 16.48
N ILE A 256 15.16 1.04 17.39
CA ILE A 256 14.08 2.03 17.26
C ILE A 256 14.47 3.17 16.29
N GLY A 257 15.77 3.39 16.04
CA GLY A 257 16.32 4.58 15.39
C GLY A 257 16.52 4.52 13.87
N LYS A 258 16.44 3.34 13.22
CA LYS A 258 16.23 3.30 11.75
C LYS A 258 14.79 3.75 11.48
N GLU A 259 14.56 4.49 10.39
CA GLU A 259 13.33 5.18 9.93
C GLU A 259 12.04 4.31 9.77
N ILE A 260 11.79 3.43 10.74
CA ILE A 260 10.65 2.53 10.90
C ILE A 260 9.59 3.19 11.80
N VAL A 261 9.83 4.43 12.23
CA VAL A 261 8.96 5.16 13.17
C VAL A 261 7.74 5.67 12.42
N ASN A 262 6.55 5.18 12.80
CA ASN A 262 5.21 5.53 12.29
C ASN A 262 4.76 5.01 10.91
N LYS A 263 5.21 3.83 10.49
CA LYS A 263 4.73 3.21 9.24
C LYS A 263 3.80 2.02 9.51
N GLU A 264 2.62 2.29 10.06
CA GLU A 264 1.49 1.35 9.94
C GLU A 264 1.16 1.18 8.45
N ALA A 265 0.76 -0.01 8.01
CA ALA A 265 0.41 -0.29 6.61
C ALA A 265 1.59 -0.15 5.63
N TRP A 266 2.77 -0.66 6.01
CA TRP A 266 3.98 -0.62 5.18
C TRP A 266 4.50 -2.01 4.86
N MET A 267 5.01 -2.19 3.64
CA MET A 267 5.54 -3.48 3.21
C MET A 267 7.06 -3.56 3.45
N TYR A 268 7.47 -4.65 4.07
CA TYR A 268 8.87 -5.00 4.29
C TYR A 268 9.22 -6.21 3.45
N LYS A 269 10.44 -6.24 2.93
CA LYS A 269 11.05 -7.47 2.43
C LYS A 269 11.98 -8.01 3.50
N ILE A 270 11.63 -9.14 4.08
CA ILE A 270 12.38 -9.77 5.14
C ILE A 270 13.24 -10.89 4.56
N HIS A 271 14.55 -10.81 4.80
CA HIS A 271 15.53 -11.82 4.40
C HIS A 271 15.81 -12.78 5.56
N ASP A 272 15.66 -14.07 5.29
CA ASP A 272 16.17 -15.18 6.09
C ASP A 272 17.35 -15.83 5.34
N ASP A 273 18.19 -16.62 6.01
CA ASP A 273 19.54 -17.05 5.57
C ASP A 273 19.61 -17.65 4.15
N LYS A 274 18.48 -18.07 3.56
CA LYS A 274 18.39 -18.66 2.22
C LYS A 274 17.39 -18.00 1.28
N ASP A 275 16.54 -17.09 1.76
CA ASP A 275 15.34 -16.64 1.02
C ASP A 275 14.79 -15.32 1.56
N SER A 276 13.85 -14.71 0.83
CA SER A 276 13.12 -13.54 1.30
C SER A 276 11.61 -13.69 1.14
N PHE A 277 10.84 -13.04 2.01
CA PHE A 277 9.38 -12.93 1.89
C PHE A 277 8.92 -11.50 2.14
N TYR A 278 7.67 -11.20 1.77
CA TYR A 278 7.07 -9.88 1.97
C TYR A 278 6.17 -9.88 3.18
N PHE A 279 6.22 -8.81 3.98
CA PHE A 279 5.46 -8.67 5.20
C PHE A 279 4.80 -7.30 5.25
N LEU A 280 3.47 -7.27 5.31
CA LEU A 280 2.72 -6.04 5.52
C LEU A 280 2.58 -5.78 7.02
N ALA A 281 3.30 -4.79 7.53
CA ALA A 281 3.15 -4.37 8.91
C ALA A 281 1.87 -3.59 9.10
N ASN A 282 1.17 -3.87 10.19
CA ASN A 282 -0.10 -3.24 10.50
C ASN A 282 -0.19 -2.60 11.88
N LYS A 283 0.62 -3.12 12.81
CA LYS A 283 0.67 -2.65 14.19
C LYS A 283 2.09 -2.80 14.69
N ARG A 284 2.53 -1.83 15.48
CA ARG A 284 3.83 -1.85 16.15
C ARG A 284 3.64 -1.63 17.64
N THR A 285 4.39 -2.36 18.45
CA THR A 285 4.50 -2.14 19.89
C THR A 285 5.95 -1.89 20.23
N ILE A 286 6.22 -0.74 20.85
CA ILE A 286 7.57 -0.31 21.21
C ILE A 286 7.82 -0.66 22.68
N HIS A 287 8.88 -1.42 22.92
CA HIS A 287 9.35 -1.81 24.24
C HIS A 287 10.62 -1.01 24.56
N ILE A 288 10.51 -0.10 25.53
CA ILE A 288 11.63 0.71 26.00
C ILE A 288 12.19 0.06 27.25
N GLU A 289 13.29 -0.68 27.10
CA GLU A 289 14.09 -1.20 28.22
C GLU A 289 15.35 -0.33 28.40
N LYS A 290 15.96 -0.36 29.59
CA LYS A 290 17.14 0.46 29.91
C LYS A 290 18.28 0.13 28.92
N ASN A 291 18.58 1.09 28.04
CA ASN A 291 19.66 1.11 27.05
C ASN A 291 19.50 0.24 25.79
N GLU A 292 18.41 -0.50 25.61
CA GLU A 292 18.08 -1.20 24.36
C GLU A 292 16.59 -1.07 24.06
N GLY A 293 16.28 -0.44 22.93
CA GLY A 293 14.90 -0.29 22.47
C GLY A 293 14.55 -1.41 21.49
N LYS A 294 13.51 -2.18 21.77
CA LYS A 294 12.98 -3.20 20.84
C LYS A 294 11.60 -2.80 20.36
N SER A 295 11.26 -3.13 19.13
CA SER A 295 9.89 -3.02 18.67
C SER A 295 9.39 -4.34 18.12
N GLU A 296 8.24 -4.77 18.59
CA GLU A 296 7.51 -5.87 18.01
C GLU A 296 6.60 -5.33 16.90
N VAL A 297 6.73 -5.89 15.70
CA VAL A 297 5.96 -5.51 14.52
C VAL A 297 5.04 -6.67 14.18
N TYR A 298 3.75 -6.40 14.15
CA TYR A 298 2.69 -7.33 13.78
C TYR A 298 2.23 -7.04 12.36
N GLY A 299 1.71 -8.07 11.70
CA GLY A 299 1.31 -7.94 10.31
C GLY A 299 0.98 -9.26 9.65
N ILE A 300 1.01 -9.24 8.32
CA ILE A 300 0.64 -10.37 7.47
C ILE A 300 1.78 -10.67 6.52
N ALA A 301 2.26 -11.91 6.56
CA ALA A 301 3.28 -12.42 5.66
C ALA A 301 2.65 -12.96 4.37
N TYR A 302 3.18 -12.53 3.24
CA TYR A 302 2.83 -12.99 1.91
C TYR A 302 3.68 -14.23 1.54
N PRO A 303 3.09 -15.27 0.93
CA PRO A 303 3.82 -16.49 0.61
C PRO A 303 4.89 -16.29 -0.47
N LYS A 304 6.00 -17.02 -0.36
CA LYS A 304 7.06 -17.04 -1.36
C LYS A 304 6.54 -17.56 -2.72
N GLU A 305 5.77 -18.64 -2.67
CA GLU A 305 5.09 -19.22 -3.82
C GLU A 305 3.60 -18.92 -3.72
N ASP A 306 3.09 -18.18 -4.70
CA ASP A 306 1.67 -17.82 -4.80
C ASP A 306 0.91 -18.74 -5.76
N ILE A 307 1.55 -19.78 -6.31
CA ILE A 307 0.93 -20.73 -7.22
C ILE A 307 -0.21 -21.46 -6.50
N GLY A 308 -1.39 -21.48 -7.12
CA GLY A 308 -2.57 -22.12 -6.56
C GLY A 308 -3.06 -21.54 -5.24
N LEU A 309 -2.69 -20.30 -4.90
CA LEU A 309 -3.12 -19.61 -3.69
C LEU A 309 -4.65 -19.57 -3.52
N PHE A 310 -5.38 -19.57 -4.63
CA PHE A 310 -6.85 -19.60 -4.67
C PHE A 310 -7.45 -20.91 -5.22
N GLU A 311 -6.64 -21.94 -5.50
CA GLU A 311 -7.11 -23.19 -6.13
C GLU A 311 -7.72 -24.19 -5.14
N LYS A 312 -7.25 -24.21 -3.88
CA LYS A 312 -7.66 -25.23 -2.87
C LYS A 312 -8.98 -24.93 -2.17
N GLU A 313 -9.54 -23.75 -2.34
CA GLU A 313 -10.69 -23.26 -1.56
C GLU A 313 -11.95 -23.04 -2.40
N ILE A 314 -11.95 -23.55 -3.64
CA ILE A 314 -13.17 -23.68 -4.43
C ILE A 314 -14.01 -24.75 -3.75
N VAL A 315 -14.89 -24.32 -2.85
CA VAL A 315 -15.96 -25.13 -2.27
C VAL A 315 -16.79 -25.64 -3.44
N THR A 316 -16.63 -26.93 -3.73
CA THR A 316 -17.59 -27.68 -4.52
C THR A 316 -18.89 -27.79 -3.74
N GLU A 317 -19.94 -27.24 -4.35
CA GLU A 317 -21.39 -27.40 -4.12
C GLU A 317 -21.96 -27.12 -2.73
#